data_AF-A0A9Q0LFG1-F1
#
_entry.id   AF-A0A9Q0LFG1-F1
#
_cell.length_a   1.000
_cell.length_b   1.000
_cell.length_c   1.000
_cell.angle_alpha   90.00
_cell.angle_beta   90.00
_cell.angle_gamma   90.00
#
_symmetry.space_group_name_H-M   'P 1'
#
loop_
_entity.id
_entity.type
_entity.pdbx_description
1 polymer ?
#
loop_
_entity_poly.entity_id
_entity_poly.type
_entity_poly.pdbx_seq_one_letter_code
_entity_poly.pdbx_strand_id
1 'polypeptide(L)'
;MKFLALILFVVLISTIKSRDITFSGYNYRVKSCTTQCGPGSNYFSDATDYVWVDGSNRLHLKVAQNPSAGNRWECSEVIPYEALGYGLYCWGVDFQLEYLDPHIVLGLFTWSDYSDNYYTEIDIEFSKWSDPYADNGHFSVQPYDISGNTYAYNYTDKPQQTMHCFEWKNDYIHFASFSYCDHINCIHDDNTRIDIQWKYTNVSGIPPPNSTHPRINFWITNGPPSQESEMIINNFEFSLTETIDAQSSHSIISASFLLILTLILFSFTLF
;
A
#
# COMPACT_ATOMS: atom_id res chain seq x y z
N MET A 1 48.80 42.55 22.92
CA MET A 1 47.51 41.86 23.10
C MET A 1 47.08 41.33 21.74
N LYS A 2 47.17 40.00 21.51
CA LYS A 2 46.76 39.36 20.25
C LYS A 2 45.28 38.96 20.39
N PHE A 3 44.40 39.52 19.58
CA PHE A 3 43.02 39.05 19.46
C PHE A 3 43.00 37.82 18.54
N LEU A 4 42.51 36.70 19.07
CA LEU A 4 42.24 35.49 18.32
C LEU A 4 40.80 35.62 17.78
N ALA A 5 40.63 35.68 16.46
CA ALA A 5 39.31 35.63 15.84
C ALA A 5 38.81 34.18 15.86
N LEU A 6 37.71 33.94 16.58
CA LEU A 6 37.00 32.67 16.60
C LEU A 6 36.14 32.60 15.33
N ILE A 7 36.57 31.81 14.33
CA ILE A 7 35.76 31.51 13.15
C ILE A 7 34.74 30.46 13.58
N LEU A 8 33.47 30.86 13.68
CA LEU A 8 32.34 29.97 13.96
C LEU A 8 32.00 29.21 12.67
N PHE A 9 32.34 27.93 12.62
CA PHE A 9 31.92 27.03 11.53
C PHE A 9 30.45 26.64 11.78
N VAL A 10 29.52 27.28 11.08
CA VAL A 10 28.12 26.85 11.08
C VAL A 10 28.03 25.63 10.17
N VAL A 11 27.99 24.45 10.78
CA VAL A 11 27.63 23.21 10.07
C VAL A 11 26.13 23.29 9.80
N LEU A 12 25.75 23.64 8.57
CA LEU A 12 24.40 23.41 8.09
C LEU A 12 24.18 21.90 8.03
N ILE A 13 23.53 21.34 9.04
CA ILE A 13 22.95 20.01 8.96
C ILE A 13 21.76 20.15 8.00
N SER A 14 21.98 19.81 6.73
CA SER A 14 20.90 19.53 5.78
C SER A 14 20.15 18.31 6.32
N THR A 15 19.09 18.54 7.09
CA THR A 15 18.09 17.51 7.31
C THR A 15 17.44 17.28 5.95
N ILE A 16 17.77 16.16 5.30
CA ILE A 16 17.05 15.71 4.09
C ILE A 16 15.59 15.60 4.49
N LYS A 17 14.80 16.60 4.11
CA LYS A 17 13.37 16.61 4.35
C LYS A 17 12.78 15.66 3.31
N SER A 18 12.35 14.50 3.76
CA SER A 18 11.54 13.61 2.93
C SER A 18 10.33 14.41 2.44
N ARG A 19 10.00 14.31 1.15
CA ARG A 19 8.76 14.90 0.64
C ARG A 19 7.57 14.05 1.05
N ASP A 20 6.51 14.73 1.47
CA ASP A 20 5.24 14.11 1.81
C ASP A 20 4.18 14.41 0.75
N ILE A 21 3.22 13.51 0.61
CA ILE A 21 2.01 13.65 -0.20
C ILE A 21 0.78 13.19 0.59
N THR A 22 -0.40 13.63 0.17
CA THR A 22 -1.67 13.14 0.70
C THR A 22 -2.42 12.43 -0.42
N PHE A 23 -2.83 11.18 -0.18
CA PHE A 23 -3.57 10.35 -1.12
C PHE A 23 -4.58 9.50 -0.36
N SER A 24 -5.80 9.35 -0.89
CA SER A 24 -6.85 8.52 -0.26
C SER A 24 -7.10 8.77 1.24
N GLY A 25 -6.88 10.00 1.72
CA GLY A 25 -7.06 10.38 3.13
C GLY A 25 -5.88 10.06 4.06
N TYR A 26 -4.79 9.47 3.55
CA TYR A 26 -3.57 9.17 4.30
C TYR A 26 -2.42 10.10 3.91
N ASN A 27 -1.51 10.32 4.84
CA ASN A 27 -0.25 11.02 4.56
C ASN A 27 0.84 10.00 4.29
N TYR A 28 1.53 10.16 3.18
CA TYR A 28 2.61 9.30 2.77
C TYR A 28 3.92 10.07 2.74
N ARG A 29 4.96 9.44 3.26
CA ARG A 29 6.33 9.78 2.96
C ARG A 29 6.70 9.19 1.60
N VAL A 30 7.26 10.00 0.70
CA VAL A 30 7.85 9.51 -0.56
C VAL A 30 9.26 9.02 -0.28
N LYS A 31 9.56 7.79 -0.70
CA LYS A 31 10.87 7.17 -0.51
C LYS A 31 11.89 7.79 -1.46
N SER A 32 13.06 8.10 -0.91
CA SER A 32 14.24 8.54 -1.69
C SER A 32 15.49 7.85 -1.16
N CYS A 33 16.42 7.47 -2.04
CA CYS A 33 17.74 7.02 -1.62
C CYS A 33 18.87 7.54 -2.51
N THR A 34 19.94 8.05 -1.87
CA THR A 34 21.14 8.57 -2.55
C THR A 34 22.07 7.45 -3.02
N THR A 35 21.94 6.26 -2.42
CA THR A 35 22.61 5.02 -2.79
C THR A 35 21.56 3.96 -3.08
N GLN A 36 21.95 2.86 -3.73
CA GLN A 36 21.03 1.75 -3.98
C GLN A 36 20.35 1.28 -2.69
N CYS A 37 19.05 1.06 -2.77
CA CYS A 37 18.21 0.60 -1.67
C CYS A 37 17.15 -0.37 -2.19
N GLY A 38 16.60 -1.19 -1.28
CA GLY A 38 15.63 -2.23 -1.62
C GLY A 38 14.26 -1.66 -2.01
N PRO A 39 13.39 -2.46 -2.65
CA PRO A 39 13.66 -3.82 -3.15
C PRO A 39 14.72 -3.88 -4.25
N GLY A 40 15.47 -4.98 -4.30
CA GLY A 40 16.63 -5.14 -5.18
C GLY A 40 17.73 -4.11 -4.93
N SER A 41 18.46 -3.75 -5.99
CA SER A 41 19.51 -2.72 -5.96
C SER A 41 19.05 -1.47 -6.71
N ASN A 42 17.89 -0.93 -6.33
CA ASN A 42 17.23 0.18 -7.02
C ASN A 42 17.59 1.54 -6.45
N TYR A 43 17.31 2.59 -7.22
CA TYR A 43 17.30 3.97 -6.74
C TYR A 43 15.86 4.45 -6.67
N PHE A 44 15.50 5.17 -5.62
CA PHE A 44 14.16 5.74 -5.45
C PHE A 44 14.24 7.26 -5.45
N SER A 45 13.34 7.89 -6.19
CA SER A 45 13.28 9.34 -6.34
C SER A 45 12.05 9.91 -5.64
N ASP A 46 12.25 10.95 -4.85
CA ASP A 46 11.16 11.76 -4.31
C ASP A 46 10.82 12.96 -5.19
N ALA A 47 11.34 13.06 -6.42
CA ALA A 47 11.01 14.16 -7.31
C ALA A 47 9.51 14.15 -7.72
N THR A 48 8.95 15.34 -8.00
CA THR A 48 7.52 15.52 -8.28
C THR A 48 7.06 14.97 -9.63
N ASP A 49 8.00 14.65 -10.52
CA ASP A 49 7.78 13.98 -11.80
C ASP A 49 7.99 12.45 -11.72
N TYR A 50 8.33 11.94 -10.52
CA TYR A 50 8.35 10.50 -10.21
C TYR A 50 7.15 10.08 -9.36
N VAL A 51 6.76 10.91 -8.39
CA VAL A 51 5.61 10.63 -7.52
C VAL A 51 4.75 11.87 -7.34
N TRP A 52 3.50 11.84 -7.76
CA TRP A 52 2.56 12.95 -7.54
C TRP A 52 1.13 12.45 -7.37
N VAL A 53 0.27 13.35 -6.88
CA VAL A 53 -1.18 13.14 -6.84
C VAL A 53 -1.81 14.12 -7.80
N ASP A 54 -2.64 13.64 -8.73
CA ASP A 54 -3.26 14.49 -9.75
C ASP A 54 -4.50 15.24 -9.24
N GLY A 55 -5.09 16.08 -10.11
CA GLY A 55 -6.29 16.85 -9.79
C GLY A 55 -7.55 16.00 -9.52
N SER A 56 -7.50 14.71 -9.82
CA SER A 56 -8.55 13.73 -9.54
C SER A 56 -8.25 12.91 -8.28
N ASN A 57 -7.23 13.29 -7.49
CA ASN A 57 -6.78 12.60 -6.28
C ASN A 57 -6.27 11.17 -6.54
N ARG A 58 -5.71 10.90 -7.72
CA ARG A 58 -5.07 9.63 -8.06
C ARG A 58 -3.57 9.73 -7.82
N LEU A 59 -2.95 8.68 -7.30
CA LEU A 59 -1.51 8.59 -7.08
C LEU A 59 -0.82 8.09 -8.35
N HIS A 60 0.24 8.78 -8.76
CA HIS A 60 1.08 8.42 -9.87
C HIS A 60 2.47 8.02 -9.37
N LEU A 61 3.00 6.91 -9.90
CA LEU A 61 4.30 6.35 -9.57
C LEU A 61 5.05 6.05 -10.87
N LYS A 62 6.23 6.63 -11.05
CA LYS A 62 7.02 6.49 -12.27
C LYS A 62 8.24 5.61 -12.08
N VAL A 63 8.56 4.81 -13.09
CA VAL A 63 9.87 4.20 -13.32
C VAL A 63 10.46 4.84 -14.56
N ALA A 64 11.54 5.61 -14.41
CA ALA A 64 12.08 6.46 -15.47
C ALA A 64 13.58 6.71 -15.34
N GLN A 65 14.22 7.09 -16.44
CA GLN A 65 15.62 7.52 -16.41
C GLN A 65 15.73 8.95 -15.90
N ASN A 66 16.64 9.20 -14.97
CA ASN A 66 16.95 10.53 -14.47
C ASN A 66 18.12 11.12 -15.27
N PRO A 67 17.89 12.10 -16.18
CA PRO A 67 18.96 12.64 -17.02
C PRO A 67 20.00 13.42 -16.21
N SER A 68 19.59 14.03 -15.10
CA SER A 68 20.48 14.77 -14.20
C SER A 68 21.39 13.86 -13.37
N ALA A 69 21.06 12.56 -13.31
CA ALA A 69 21.85 11.53 -12.64
C ALA A 69 22.53 10.58 -13.65
N GLY A 70 22.83 11.06 -14.86
CA GLY A 70 23.52 10.26 -15.88
C GLY A 70 22.64 9.20 -16.53
N ASN A 71 21.35 9.48 -16.71
CA ASN A 71 20.32 8.57 -17.25
C ASN A 71 20.14 7.28 -16.44
N ARG A 72 20.39 7.35 -15.13
CA ARG A 72 20.16 6.26 -14.20
C ARG A 72 18.66 6.00 -14.06
N TRP A 73 18.26 4.73 -14.04
CA TRP A 73 16.90 4.34 -13.72
C TRP A 73 16.56 4.59 -12.26
N GLU A 74 15.42 5.21 -12.02
CA GLU A 74 14.86 5.45 -10.69
C GLU A 74 13.42 4.95 -10.62
N CYS A 75 13.06 4.48 -9.43
CA CYS A 75 11.80 3.86 -9.05
C CYS A 75 11.04 4.78 -8.10
N SER A 76 9.82 4.36 -7.75
CA SER A 76 8.91 5.12 -6.91
C SER A 76 8.34 4.26 -5.79
N GLU A 77 8.20 4.81 -4.59
CA GLU A 77 7.53 4.15 -3.46
C GLU A 77 6.98 5.20 -2.50
N VAL A 78 5.80 4.90 -1.96
CA VAL A 78 5.13 5.70 -0.93
C VAL A 78 4.89 4.85 0.31
N ILE A 79 5.16 5.44 1.47
CA ILE A 79 5.09 4.78 2.77
C ILE A 79 4.14 5.60 3.65
N PRO A 80 2.94 5.09 4.00
CA PRO A 80 2.03 5.81 4.87
C PRO A 80 2.61 5.90 6.29
N TYR A 81 2.31 6.98 6.99
CA TYR A 81 2.71 7.13 8.39
C TYR A 81 1.90 6.23 9.32
N GLU A 82 0.66 5.94 8.95
CA GLU A 82 -0.26 5.13 9.72
C GLU A 82 0.07 3.64 9.58
N ALA A 83 0.13 2.96 10.73
CA ALA A 83 0.10 1.50 10.79
C ALA A 83 -1.34 1.05 11.02
N LEU A 84 -1.86 0.13 10.21
CA LEU A 84 -3.30 -0.16 10.16
C LEU A 84 -3.70 -1.51 10.79
N GLY A 85 -2.81 -2.50 10.80
CA GLY A 85 -3.03 -3.79 11.47
C GLY A 85 -4.04 -4.73 10.78
N TYR A 86 -4.73 -5.58 11.52
CA TYR A 86 -5.75 -6.45 10.91
C TYR A 86 -6.86 -5.63 10.27
N GLY A 87 -7.34 -6.09 9.11
CA GLY A 87 -8.25 -5.31 8.31
C GLY A 87 -8.44 -5.86 6.90
N LEU A 88 -9.33 -5.23 6.18
CA LEU A 88 -9.47 -5.35 4.75
C LEU A 88 -8.73 -4.20 4.08
N TYR A 89 -7.87 -4.54 3.13
CA TYR A 89 -7.06 -3.61 2.36
C TYR A 89 -7.43 -3.76 0.89
N CYS A 90 -7.70 -2.65 0.19
CA CYS A 90 -8.01 -2.66 -1.23
C CYS A 90 -7.34 -1.49 -1.96
N TRP A 91 -6.76 -1.76 -3.11
CA TRP A 91 -6.16 -0.75 -4.00
C TRP A 91 -6.82 -0.81 -5.37
N GLY A 92 -7.31 0.33 -5.85
CA GLY A 92 -7.80 0.49 -7.21
C GLY A 92 -6.64 0.87 -8.13
N VAL A 93 -6.41 0.09 -9.18
CA VAL A 93 -5.34 0.29 -10.15
C VAL A 93 -5.93 0.77 -11.48
N ASP A 94 -5.24 1.68 -12.17
CA ASP A 94 -5.58 2.18 -13.51
C ASP A 94 -4.42 1.92 -14.47
N PHE A 95 -4.22 0.64 -14.80
CA PHE A 95 -3.19 0.17 -15.72
C PHE A 95 -3.59 -1.21 -16.27
N GLN A 96 -3.32 -1.46 -17.54
CA GLN A 96 -3.56 -2.79 -18.12
C GLN A 96 -2.42 -3.75 -17.73
N LEU A 97 -2.55 -4.39 -16.57
CA LEU A 97 -1.49 -5.15 -15.87
C LEU A 97 -0.89 -6.32 -16.68
N GLU A 98 -1.59 -6.83 -17.70
CA GLU A 98 -1.05 -7.81 -18.64
C GLU A 98 0.15 -7.26 -19.44
N TYR A 99 0.20 -5.94 -19.68
CA TYR A 99 1.22 -5.29 -20.51
C TYR A 99 2.33 -4.63 -19.70
N LEU A 100 2.45 -4.98 -18.41
CA LEU A 100 3.56 -4.52 -17.61
C LEU A 100 4.88 -5.06 -18.18
N ASP A 101 5.90 -4.19 -18.29
CA ASP A 101 7.22 -4.62 -18.77
C ASP A 101 7.76 -5.76 -17.89
N PRO A 102 8.39 -6.81 -18.46
CA PRO A 102 8.81 -7.96 -17.67
C PRO A 102 9.79 -7.66 -16.53
N HIS A 103 10.50 -6.53 -16.60
CA HIS A 103 11.43 -6.07 -15.59
C HIS A 103 10.79 -5.13 -14.56
N ILE A 104 9.49 -4.89 -14.60
CA ILE A 104 8.80 -4.00 -13.67
C ILE A 104 7.93 -4.80 -12.69
N VAL A 105 7.91 -4.34 -11.44
CA VAL A 105 7.06 -4.86 -10.38
C VAL A 105 6.18 -3.71 -9.85
N LEU A 106 4.87 -3.95 -9.80
CA LEU A 106 3.96 -3.23 -8.93
C LEU A 106 3.78 -4.05 -7.65
N GLY A 107 4.12 -3.47 -6.49
CA GLY A 107 3.83 -4.07 -5.18
C GLY A 107 2.76 -3.29 -4.43
N LEU A 108 1.75 -4.00 -3.96
CA LEU A 108 0.67 -3.55 -3.09
C LEU A 108 0.75 -4.40 -1.82
N PHE A 109 1.34 -3.87 -0.75
CA PHE A 109 1.84 -4.73 0.31
C PHE A 109 1.82 -4.08 1.68
N THR A 110 1.98 -4.91 2.69
CA THR A 110 2.22 -4.48 4.07
C THR A 110 3.70 -4.61 4.43
N TRP A 111 4.20 -3.71 5.27
CA TRP A 111 5.57 -3.81 5.79
C TRP A 111 5.73 -3.16 7.16
N SER A 112 6.54 -3.77 8.01
CA SER A 112 6.93 -3.31 9.34
C SER A 112 8.46 -3.18 9.42
N ASP A 113 8.95 -1.99 9.71
CA ASP A 113 10.38 -1.73 9.93
C ASP A 113 10.90 -2.30 11.27
N TYR A 114 10.02 -2.88 12.09
CA TYR A 114 10.29 -3.29 13.47
C TYR A 114 10.01 -4.77 13.77
N SER A 115 9.74 -5.59 12.74
CA SER A 115 9.31 -6.98 12.93
C SER A 115 10.46 -7.98 12.79
N ASP A 116 10.56 -8.90 13.75
CA ASP A 116 11.40 -10.11 13.67
C ASP A 116 10.75 -11.22 12.78
N ASN A 117 9.48 -11.04 12.38
CA ASN A 117 8.71 -12.00 11.59
C ASN A 117 8.56 -11.53 10.13
N TYR A 118 9.66 -11.61 9.37
CA TYR A 118 9.68 -11.31 7.93
C TYR A 118 8.95 -10.01 7.57
N TYR A 119 9.22 -8.95 8.34
CA TYR A 119 8.66 -7.60 8.14
C TYR A 119 7.12 -7.50 8.19
N THR A 120 6.41 -8.52 8.66
CA THR A 120 4.94 -8.56 8.63
C THR A 120 4.38 -8.21 7.24
N GLU A 121 4.85 -8.97 6.26
CA GLU A 121 4.64 -8.66 4.85
C GLU A 121 3.65 -9.63 4.19
N ILE A 122 2.64 -9.03 3.57
CA ILE A 122 1.56 -9.65 2.80
C ILE A 122 1.50 -8.89 1.49
N ASP A 123 1.63 -9.61 0.38
CA ASP A 123 1.89 -9.02 -0.91
C ASP A 123 0.80 -9.35 -1.93
N ILE A 124 0.39 -8.32 -2.66
CA ILE A 124 -0.17 -8.47 -4.00
C ILE A 124 0.83 -7.85 -4.97
N GLU A 125 1.44 -8.67 -5.82
CA GLU A 125 2.44 -8.21 -6.78
C GLU A 125 2.04 -8.53 -8.21
N PHE A 126 2.26 -7.56 -9.09
CA PHE A 126 2.19 -7.76 -10.54
C PHE A 126 3.57 -7.61 -11.14
N SER A 127 4.10 -8.69 -11.71
CA SER A 127 5.44 -8.77 -12.28
C SER A 127 5.63 -10.09 -13.01
N LYS A 128 6.34 -10.07 -14.13
CA LYS A 128 6.85 -11.27 -14.82
C LYS A 128 8.21 -11.72 -14.28
N TRP A 129 8.78 -11.01 -13.30
CA TRP A 129 10.06 -11.35 -12.67
C TRP A 129 11.19 -11.59 -13.67
N SER A 130 11.29 -10.72 -14.68
CA SER A 130 12.24 -10.80 -15.81
C SER A 130 12.13 -12.02 -16.73
N ASP A 131 11.09 -12.85 -16.57
CA ASP A 131 10.76 -13.95 -17.47
C ASP A 131 9.43 -13.66 -18.20
N PRO A 132 9.43 -13.29 -19.49
CA PRO A 132 8.22 -12.94 -20.22
C PRO A 132 7.17 -14.08 -20.27
N TYR A 133 7.56 -15.32 -19.96
CA TYR A 133 6.68 -16.49 -19.94
C TYR A 133 6.14 -16.83 -18.55
N ALA A 134 6.59 -16.16 -17.49
CA ALA A 134 6.11 -16.40 -16.13
C ALA A 134 4.67 -15.93 -15.93
N ASP A 135 4.04 -16.41 -14.87
CA ASP A 135 2.83 -15.79 -14.34
C ASP A 135 3.11 -14.33 -13.94
N ASN A 136 2.14 -13.44 -14.13
CA ASN A 136 2.31 -11.99 -13.87
C ASN A 136 1.56 -11.48 -12.64
N GLY A 137 0.83 -12.33 -11.92
CA GLY A 137 0.18 -11.98 -10.66
C GLY A 137 0.61 -12.93 -9.55
N HIS A 138 0.88 -12.38 -8.37
CA HIS A 138 1.32 -13.13 -7.20
C HIS A 138 0.58 -12.62 -5.96
N PHE A 139 0.07 -13.56 -5.17
CA PHE A 139 -0.33 -13.31 -3.79
C PHE A 139 0.66 -14.02 -2.88
N SER A 140 1.24 -13.31 -1.92
CA SER A 140 2.28 -13.88 -1.06
C SER A 140 2.05 -13.52 0.41
N VAL A 141 2.48 -14.42 1.28
CA VAL A 141 2.65 -14.18 2.73
C VAL A 141 4.10 -14.49 3.05
N GLN A 142 4.90 -13.51 3.46
CA GLN A 142 6.34 -13.73 3.59
C GLN A 142 6.68 -14.74 4.71
N PRO A 143 7.72 -15.57 4.50
CA PRO A 143 8.65 -15.57 3.37
C PRO A 143 8.08 -16.33 2.15
N TYR A 144 8.22 -15.74 0.96
CA TYR A 144 7.61 -16.24 -0.28
C TYR A 144 8.13 -17.61 -0.77
N ASP A 145 9.33 -18.00 -0.34
CA ASP A 145 10.02 -19.22 -0.78
C ASP A 145 9.59 -20.48 -0.01
N ILE A 146 8.81 -20.33 1.05
CA ILE A 146 8.16 -21.45 1.73
C ILE A 146 7.01 -21.96 0.85
N SER A 147 6.99 -23.28 0.62
CA SER A 147 5.90 -23.94 -0.11
C SER A 147 4.54 -23.63 0.53
N GLY A 148 3.61 -23.12 -0.29
CA GLY A 148 2.27 -22.74 0.16
C GLY A 148 2.14 -21.29 0.64
N ASN A 149 3.22 -20.51 0.67
CA ASN A 149 3.17 -19.09 1.01
C ASN A 149 2.91 -18.16 -0.19
N THR A 150 2.98 -18.69 -1.41
CA THR A 150 2.78 -17.92 -2.65
C THR A 150 1.77 -18.62 -3.55
N TYR A 151 0.85 -17.84 -4.11
CA TYR A 151 -0.07 -18.24 -5.18
C TYR A 151 0.21 -17.37 -6.42
N ALA A 152 0.87 -17.96 -7.42
CA ALA A 152 1.12 -17.35 -8.71
C ALA A 152 -0.02 -17.66 -9.69
N TYR A 153 -0.36 -16.70 -10.55
CA TYR A 153 -1.40 -16.83 -11.55
C TYR A 153 -1.16 -15.94 -12.76
N ASN A 154 -1.67 -16.38 -13.90
CA ASN A 154 -1.67 -15.59 -15.11
C ASN A 154 -2.85 -14.61 -15.11
N TYR A 155 -2.55 -13.31 -15.09
CA TYR A 155 -3.49 -12.21 -15.09
C TYR A 155 -3.55 -11.56 -16.48
N THR A 156 -4.33 -12.18 -17.37
CA THR A 156 -4.61 -11.70 -18.74
C THR A 156 -6.08 -11.39 -18.95
N ASP A 157 -6.39 -10.66 -20.02
CA ASP A 157 -7.76 -10.35 -20.45
C ASP A 157 -8.56 -9.62 -19.36
N LYS A 158 -7.95 -8.58 -18.79
CA LYS A 158 -8.53 -7.74 -17.74
C LYS A 158 -8.64 -6.29 -18.22
N PRO A 159 -9.66 -5.54 -17.79
CA PRO A 159 -9.77 -4.12 -18.11
C PRO A 159 -8.61 -3.34 -17.47
N GLN A 160 -8.45 -2.10 -17.90
CA GLN A 160 -7.43 -1.20 -17.36
C GLN A 160 -7.69 -0.83 -15.90
N GLN A 161 -8.95 -0.72 -15.50
CA GLN A 161 -9.33 -0.40 -14.12
C GLN A 161 -9.70 -1.67 -13.36
N THR A 162 -8.96 -1.95 -12.30
CA THR A 162 -9.11 -3.16 -11.48
C THR A 162 -9.00 -2.83 -9.99
N MET A 163 -9.49 -3.72 -9.14
CA MET A 163 -9.39 -3.61 -7.69
C MET A 163 -8.70 -4.85 -7.13
N HIS A 164 -7.77 -4.67 -6.21
CA HIS A 164 -6.97 -5.74 -5.63
C HIS A 164 -6.99 -5.63 -4.11
N CYS A 165 -7.35 -6.72 -3.45
CA CYS A 165 -7.64 -6.72 -2.03
C CYS A 165 -7.06 -7.91 -1.30
N PHE A 166 -6.80 -7.72 0.00
CA PHE A 166 -6.74 -8.83 0.94
C PHE A 166 -7.47 -8.51 2.25
N GLU A 167 -8.22 -9.49 2.77
CA GLU A 167 -8.74 -9.48 4.14
C GLU A 167 -7.76 -10.22 5.04
N TRP A 168 -7.17 -9.52 5.99
CA TRP A 168 -6.19 -10.05 6.94
C TRP A 168 -6.80 -10.20 8.34
N LYS A 169 -6.90 -11.44 8.80
CA LYS A 169 -7.32 -11.83 10.14
C LYS A 169 -6.26 -12.69 10.82
N ASN A 170 -6.49 -13.04 12.08
CA ASN A 170 -5.57 -13.86 12.87
C ASN A 170 -5.57 -15.34 12.46
N ASP A 171 -6.58 -15.80 11.72
CA ASP A 171 -6.79 -17.20 11.35
C ASP A 171 -6.77 -17.45 9.83
N TYR A 172 -6.93 -16.40 9.02
CA TYR A 172 -6.72 -16.47 7.58
C TYR A 172 -6.33 -15.13 6.96
N ILE A 173 -5.80 -15.20 5.73
CA ILE A 173 -5.72 -14.09 4.79
C ILE A 173 -6.49 -14.48 3.52
N HIS A 174 -7.41 -13.65 3.05
CA HIS A 174 -8.17 -13.88 1.82
C HIS A 174 -7.83 -12.80 0.80
N PHE A 175 -7.12 -13.19 -0.24
CA PHE A 175 -6.78 -12.35 -1.38
C PHE A 175 -7.86 -12.42 -2.46
N ALA A 176 -8.15 -11.30 -3.10
CA ALA A 176 -9.09 -11.22 -4.21
C ALA A 176 -8.72 -10.09 -5.19
N SER A 177 -8.87 -10.38 -6.48
CA SER A 177 -8.74 -9.41 -7.58
C SER A 177 -10.04 -9.32 -8.38
N PHE A 178 -10.42 -8.11 -8.77
CA PHE A 178 -11.70 -7.79 -9.41
C PHE A 178 -11.52 -6.89 -10.64
N SER A 179 -12.25 -7.17 -11.72
CA SER A 179 -12.32 -6.36 -12.95
C SER A 179 -13.50 -5.40 -12.98
N TYR A 180 -14.56 -5.67 -12.20
CA TYR A 180 -15.84 -4.97 -12.28
C TYR A 180 -16.36 -4.59 -10.89
N CYS A 181 -15.44 -4.10 -10.06
CA CYS A 181 -15.71 -3.54 -8.75
C CYS A 181 -14.70 -2.44 -8.44
N ASP A 182 -15.14 -1.37 -7.81
CA ASP A 182 -14.36 -0.19 -7.46
C ASP A 182 -14.40 0.18 -5.97
N HIS A 183 -14.95 -0.67 -5.08
CA HIS A 183 -15.08 -0.39 -3.65
C HIS A 183 -14.74 -1.58 -2.75
N ILE A 184 -14.31 -1.31 -1.51
CA ILE A 184 -13.79 -2.33 -0.58
C ILE A 184 -14.77 -3.48 -0.27
N ASN A 185 -16.07 -3.20 -0.19
CA ASN A 185 -17.09 -4.18 0.24
C ASN A 185 -17.31 -5.35 -0.74
N CYS A 186 -16.72 -5.30 -1.94
CA CYS A 186 -16.88 -6.32 -2.96
C CYS A 186 -16.39 -7.71 -2.55
N ILE A 187 -15.41 -7.79 -1.66
CA ILE A 187 -14.91 -9.08 -1.16
C ILE A 187 -15.96 -9.83 -0.31
N HIS A 188 -16.98 -9.14 0.19
CA HIS A 188 -18.04 -9.69 1.03
C HIS A 188 -19.43 -9.68 0.36
N ASP A 189 -19.54 -9.23 -0.89
CA ASP A 189 -20.79 -9.26 -1.64
C ASP A 189 -20.89 -10.53 -2.50
N ASP A 190 -21.84 -11.41 -2.14
CA ASP A 190 -22.11 -12.66 -2.85
C ASP A 190 -22.47 -12.48 -4.33
N ASN A 191 -22.90 -11.28 -4.75
CA ASN A 191 -23.22 -10.97 -6.14
C ASN A 191 -22.02 -10.43 -6.93
N THR A 192 -20.91 -10.12 -6.26
CA THR A 192 -19.72 -9.61 -6.91
C THR A 192 -18.90 -10.77 -7.47
N ARG A 193 -18.57 -10.68 -8.77
CA ARG A 193 -17.67 -11.64 -9.42
C ARG A 193 -16.22 -11.35 -9.01
N ILE A 194 -15.60 -12.32 -8.34
CA ILE A 194 -14.16 -12.35 -8.11
C ILE A 194 -13.47 -13.01 -9.31
N ASP A 195 -12.43 -12.39 -9.86
CA ASP A 195 -11.69 -12.97 -10.99
C ASP A 195 -10.65 -13.98 -10.52
N ILE A 196 -9.88 -13.62 -9.50
CA ILE A 196 -8.83 -14.44 -8.90
C ILE A 196 -8.94 -14.32 -7.39
N GLN A 197 -8.83 -15.43 -6.67
CA GLN A 197 -8.79 -15.43 -5.21
C GLN A 197 -7.92 -16.55 -4.67
N TRP A 198 -7.41 -16.31 -3.47
CA TRP A 198 -6.66 -17.31 -2.71
C TRP A 198 -6.88 -17.09 -1.23
N LYS A 199 -7.09 -18.18 -0.49
CA LYS A 199 -7.24 -18.14 0.96
C LYS A 199 -6.05 -18.85 1.61
N TYR A 200 -5.24 -18.09 2.33
CA TYR A 200 -4.14 -18.58 3.14
C TYR A 200 -4.63 -18.91 4.55
N THR A 201 -4.47 -20.16 4.97
CA THR A 201 -4.98 -20.67 6.27
C THR A 201 -3.89 -21.30 7.13
N ASN A 202 -2.61 -21.16 6.77
CA ASN A 202 -1.51 -21.60 7.62
C ASN A 202 -1.31 -20.58 8.74
N VAL A 203 -2.04 -20.78 9.84
CA VAL A 203 -2.11 -19.83 10.96
C VAL A 203 -0.73 -19.44 11.51
N SER A 204 0.22 -20.38 11.57
CA SER A 204 1.57 -20.08 12.08
C SER A 204 2.40 -19.20 11.14
N GLY A 205 2.01 -19.08 9.88
CA GLY A 205 2.63 -18.20 8.90
C GLY A 205 1.93 -16.85 8.73
N ILE A 206 0.77 -16.64 9.38
CA ILE A 206 0.10 -15.34 9.38
C ILE A 206 0.90 -14.39 10.27
N PRO A 207 1.41 -13.27 9.74
CA PRO A 207 2.23 -12.39 10.54
C PRO A 207 1.35 -11.58 11.52
N PRO A 208 1.91 -11.13 12.66
CA PRO A 208 1.17 -10.34 13.64
C PRO A 208 1.00 -8.89 13.16
N PRO A 209 -0.11 -8.20 13.47
CA PRO A 209 -0.50 -6.92 12.85
C PRO A 209 0.31 -5.69 13.31
N ASN A 210 1.34 -5.90 14.11
CA ASN A 210 2.00 -4.82 14.84
C ASN A 210 2.89 -3.99 13.92
N SER A 211 2.68 -2.66 13.93
CA SER A 211 3.53 -1.67 13.25
C SER A 211 3.61 -1.85 11.73
N THR A 212 2.51 -2.25 11.12
CA THR A 212 2.45 -2.60 9.70
C THR A 212 1.83 -1.50 8.84
N HIS A 213 2.58 -1.06 7.83
CA HIS A 213 2.23 0.04 6.94
C HIS A 213 1.86 -0.48 5.55
N PRO A 214 0.71 -0.09 4.94
CA PRO A 214 0.34 -0.47 3.58
C PRO A 214 1.10 0.37 2.54
N ARG A 215 2.21 -0.17 2.06
CA ARG A 215 3.10 0.50 1.09
C ARG A 215 2.66 0.22 -0.34
N ILE A 216 3.04 1.13 -1.23
CA ILE A 216 2.88 0.98 -2.67
C ILE A 216 4.23 1.29 -3.31
N ASN A 217 4.77 0.37 -4.10
CA ASN A 217 6.00 0.59 -4.84
C ASN A 217 5.84 0.23 -6.33
N PHE A 218 6.68 0.85 -7.14
CA PHE A 218 6.77 0.61 -8.56
C PHE A 218 8.25 0.61 -8.94
N TRP A 219 8.81 -0.58 -9.20
CA TRP A 219 10.24 -0.79 -9.15
C TRP A 219 10.75 -1.80 -10.19
N ILE A 220 12.07 -1.84 -10.37
CA ILE A 220 12.72 -2.63 -11.41
C ILE A 220 13.33 -3.92 -10.84
N THR A 221 13.05 -5.06 -11.47
CA THR A 221 13.64 -6.36 -11.16
C THR A 221 14.55 -6.85 -12.30
N ASN A 222 15.75 -7.32 -11.94
CA ASN A 222 16.70 -8.03 -12.81
C ASN A 222 16.99 -7.36 -14.17
N GLY A 223 17.41 -6.09 -14.16
CA GLY A 223 17.81 -5.35 -15.37
C GLY A 223 16.82 -4.26 -15.76
N PRO A 224 17.20 -3.32 -16.63
CA PRO A 224 16.35 -2.17 -16.95
C PRO A 224 15.12 -2.60 -17.79
N PRO A 225 13.97 -1.91 -17.63
CA PRO A 225 12.84 -2.09 -18.51
C PRO A 225 13.15 -1.56 -19.92
N SER A 226 12.32 -1.96 -20.89
CA SER A 226 12.46 -1.53 -22.29
C SER A 226 12.14 -0.05 -22.51
N GLN A 227 11.32 0.54 -21.64
CA GLN A 227 10.88 1.93 -21.70
C GLN A 227 10.47 2.45 -20.31
N GLU A 228 10.31 3.77 -20.19
CA GLU A 228 9.72 4.36 -18.99
C GLU A 228 8.28 3.89 -18.81
N SER A 229 7.84 3.80 -17.56
CA SER A 229 6.49 3.37 -17.22
C SER A 229 5.92 4.21 -16.09
N GLU A 230 4.60 4.33 -16.08
CA GLU A 230 3.83 5.07 -15.09
C GLU A 230 2.68 4.18 -14.62
N MET A 231 2.59 4.02 -13.30
CA MET A 231 1.50 3.34 -12.63
C MET A 231 0.58 4.35 -11.96
N ILE A 232 -0.72 4.18 -12.14
CA ILE A 232 -1.75 5.03 -11.54
C ILE A 232 -2.56 4.20 -10.55
N ILE A 233 -2.64 4.68 -9.31
CA ILE A 233 -3.46 4.11 -8.24
C ILE A 233 -4.62 5.07 -8.00
N ASN A 234 -5.84 4.62 -8.30
CA ASN A 234 -7.06 5.42 -8.18
C ASN A 234 -7.37 5.75 -6.72
N ASN A 235 -7.29 4.75 -5.85
CA ASN A 235 -7.62 4.85 -4.44
C ASN A 235 -6.94 3.74 -3.63
N PHE A 236 -6.86 3.98 -2.33
CA PHE A 236 -6.59 2.98 -1.31
C PHE A 236 -7.72 3.03 -0.28
N GLU A 237 -8.33 1.88 0.01
CA GLU A 237 -9.38 1.73 0.99
C GLU A 237 -8.96 0.75 2.09
N PHE A 238 -9.28 1.10 3.33
CA PHE A 238 -9.06 0.26 4.49
C PHE A 238 -10.31 0.22 5.37
N SER A 239 -10.65 -0.98 5.84
CA SER A 239 -11.69 -1.18 6.85
C SER A 239 -11.17 -2.11 7.95
N LEU A 240 -11.35 -1.70 9.20
CA LEU A 240 -11.03 -2.55 10.34
C LEU A 240 -11.98 -3.74 10.37
N THR A 241 -11.44 -4.95 10.40
CA THR A 241 -12.22 -6.14 10.68
C THR A 241 -12.22 -6.36 12.19
N GLU A 242 -13.40 -6.37 12.82
CA GLU A 242 -13.49 -6.68 14.25
C GLU A 242 -12.87 -8.05 14.50
N THR A 243 -11.81 -8.08 15.31
CA THR A 243 -11.33 -9.31 15.91
C THR A 243 -12.43 -9.78 16.85
N ILE A 244 -13.01 -10.95 16.59
CA ILE A 244 -13.80 -11.64 17.62
C ILE A 244 -12.80 -12.02 18.70
N ASP A 245 -12.63 -11.15 19.70
CA ASP A 245 -12.05 -11.54 20.97
C ASP A 245 -12.97 -12.61 21.55
N ALA A 246 -12.50 -13.85 21.52
CA ALA A 246 -13.07 -14.87 22.38
C ALA A 246 -12.93 -14.38 23.82
N GLN A 247 -14.06 -13.89 24.36
CA GLN A 247 -14.30 -13.30 25.68
C GLN A 247 -14.21 -11.77 25.80
N SER A 248 -15.29 -11.08 25.45
CA SER A 248 -15.95 -10.20 26.42
C SER A 248 -17.45 -10.06 26.11
N SER A 249 -18.26 -10.86 26.82
CA SER A 249 -19.70 -10.61 26.90
C SER A 249 -19.95 -9.46 27.87
N HIS A 250 -19.81 -8.21 27.43
CA HIS A 250 -20.50 -7.07 28.06
C HIS A 250 -20.68 -5.92 27.06
N SER A 251 -21.85 -5.91 26.43
CA SER A 251 -22.65 -4.75 26.00
C SER A 251 -21.92 -3.42 25.79
N ILE A 252 -21.75 -3.01 24.53
CA ILE A 252 -21.61 -1.60 24.16
C ILE A 252 -22.80 -1.22 23.27
N ILE A 253 -23.67 -0.39 23.82
CA ILE A 253 -24.71 0.32 23.09
C ILE A 253 -24.00 1.36 22.22
N SER A 254 -24.28 1.30 20.92
CA SER A 254 -23.87 2.26 19.89
C SER A 254 -24.03 3.72 20.36
N ALA A 255 -22.92 4.46 20.37
CA ALA A 255 -22.89 5.91 20.57
C ALA A 255 -23.10 6.60 19.22
N SER A 256 -24.34 6.61 18.73
CA SER A 256 -24.77 7.50 17.66
C SER A 256 -26.28 7.69 17.68
N PHE A 257 -26.77 8.50 18.62
CA PHE A 257 -28.06 9.19 18.47
C PHE A 257 -27.98 10.62 18.97
N LEU A 258 -27.77 11.50 18.00
CA LEU A 258 -28.48 12.76 17.78
C LEU A 258 -28.83 13.62 19.00
N LEU A 259 -28.06 14.70 19.12
CA LEU A 259 -28.48 16.02 19.59
C LEU A 259 -29.90 16.34 19.08
N ILE A 260 -30.88 16.55 19.97
CA ILE A 260 -32.06 17.45 19.88
C ILE A 260 -33.01 17.09 21.03
N LEU A 261 -33.03 17.91 22.09
CA LEU A 261 -34.27 18.42 22.66
C LEU A 261 -33.95 19.55 23.63
N THR A 262 -34.09 20.79 23.19
CA THR A 262 -34.21 21.96 24.06
C THR A 262 -35.60 22.55 23.85
N LEU A 263 -36.28 22.82 24.96
CA LEU A 263 -37.48 23.64 25.13
C LEU A 263 -38.78 23.16 24.47
N ILE A 264 -39.68 22.54 25.25
CA ILE A 264 -41.08 23.02 25.45
C ILE A 264 -41.54 22.57 26.84
N LEU A 265 -41.57 23.48 27.81
CA LEU A 265 -42.41 23.36 29.00
C LEU A 265 -43.31 24.60 29.03
N PHE A 266 -44.47 24.48 28.40
CA PHE A 266 -45.59 25.40 28.60
C PHE A 266 -46.78 24.61 29.13
N SER A 267 -47.23 25.03 30.32
CA SER A 267 -48.61 25.05 30.81
C SER A 267 -49.42 23.76 30.82
N PHE A 268 -49.62 23.21 32.02
CA PHE A 268 -50.93 22.67 32.41
C PHE A 268 -51.47 23.44 33.62
N THR A 269 -52.42 24.33 33.37
CA THR A 269 -53.47 24.72 34.32
C THR A 269 -54.62 23.73 34.15
N LEU A 270 -55.06 23.09 35.24
CA LEU A 270 -56.46 22.78 35.61
C LEU A 270 -56.48 21.66 36.66
N PHE A 271 -56.38 22.04 37.94
CA PHE A 271 -57.38 21.89 39.02
C PHE A 271 -56.69 22.07 40.38
#